data_AF-A0A0M6Y7K5-F1
#
_entry.id   AF-A0A0M6Y7K5-F1
#
_cell.length_a   1.000
_cell.length_b   1.000
_cell.length_c   1.000
_cell.angle_alpha   90.00
_cell.angle_beta   90.00
_cell.angle_gamma   90.00
#
_symmetry.space_group_name_H-M   'P 1'
#
loop_
_entity.id
_entity.type
_entity.pdbx_description
1 polymer ?
#
loop_
_entity_poly.entity_id
_entity_poly.type
_entity_poly.pdbx_seq_one_letter_code
_entity_poly.pdbx_strand_id
1 'polypeptide(L)'
;MKITSVVNKKDDNNNEIVFVGNAEMKRAEIIFKEKNSTVVIGHDCILRDARIYVGKNSNVNIGDQSTIDGEIFVGAYSSVKIGKSLSVTHNLKIRAVESTSVEIGDDCLLASNTSIRTNDGHPLYSTITHERINQSKDIKIGDHVWIGDEAKIYKGVNIGDASIIGACSIVTKDVERNTLVAGIPAKVIKKNITWEHSTGLKTEKYYDNKKIVSVQSAHERTKKISKVEHALGEEFIIRGVDLAVPNNLLTPAIRKSIENGTYEGMEARQLPRYIKEGERLLEFGAGLGFISAYCASLVNLESCVVVEANPKLIPVIAENHRRNDVKSHVINAVALSDDAELWQKVDQNGEIPFYVTENFWGASLVAQENAIEVTSVPAISVEQLIAEYQPTLIVCDIEGGEIDLLDRADLSSVRHISFEVHKSVIGLKGISKIIDVLRRSGLFYDPDFSMGQVIVFSRG
;
A
#
# COMPACT_ATOMS: atom_id res chain seq x y z
N MET A 1 -27.74 36.75 0.67
CA MET A 1 -28.42 35.67 1.44
C MET A 1 -27.40 34.91 2.30
N LYS A 2 -27.75 34.50 3.53
CA LYS A 2 -26.91 33.64 4.41
C LYS A 2 -27.65 32.35 4.75
N ILE A 3 -26.95 31.21 4.70
CA ILE A 3 -27.45 29.87 4.98
C ILE A 3 -26.57 29.23 6.07
N THR A 4 -27.20 28.69 7.10
CA THR A 4 -26.52 28.07 8.27
C THR A 4 -27.11 26.70 8.62
N SER A 5 -28.03 26.20 7.82
CA SER A 5 -28.72 24.92 7.98
C SER A 5 -29.02 24.34 6.61
N VAL A 6 -29.24 23.02 6.53
CA VAL A 6 -29.58 22.34 5.29
C VAL A 6 -30.99 22.71 4.86
N VAL A 7 -31.10 23.56 3.85
CA VAL A 7 -32.37 24.04 3.31
C VAL A 7 -32.18 24.50 1.87
N ASN A 8 -33.06 24.05 0.98
CA ASN A 8 -33.12 24.58 -0.40
C ASN A 8 -33.78 25.95 -0.36
N LYS A 9 -33.15 26.94 -0.99
CA LYS A 9 -33.63 28.31 -0.93
C LYS A 9 -33.24 29.10 -2.18
N LYS A 10 -34.18 29.92 -2.63
CA LYS A 10 -33.96 30.94 -3.66
C LYS A 10 -34.37 32.31 -3.11
N ASP A 11 -33.59 33.36 -3.39
CA ASP A 11 -33.89 34.73 -2.98
C ASP A 11 -34.29 35.62 -4.16
N ASP A 12 -34.77 36.84 -3.88
CA ASP A 12 -35.18 37.82 -4.90
C ASP A 12 -34.03 38.33 -5.78
N ASN A 13 -32.78 38.11 -5.35
CA ASN A 13 -31.59 38.41 -6.13
C ASN A 13 -31.22 37.24 -7.06
N ASN A 14 -32.11 36.26 -7.23
CA ASN A 14 -31.91 35.07 -8.04
C ASN A 14 -30.64 34.30 -7.60
N ASN A 15 -30.32 34.34 -6.31
CA ASN A 15 -29.38 33.41 -5.73
C ASN A 15 -30.10 32.14 -5.33
N GLU A 16 -29.47 31.00 -5.54
CA GLU A 16 -30.08 29.70 -5.30
C GLU A 16 -29.10 28.76 -4.62
N ILE A 17 -29.57 28.09 -3.57
CA ILE A 17 -28.87 26.96 -2.95
C ILE A 17 -29.72 25.71 -3.06
N VAL A 18 -29.08 24.64 -3.53
CA VAL A 18 -29.68 23.32 -3.71
C VAL A 18 -28.81 22.27 -3.02
N PHE A 19 -29.38 21.61 -2.02
CA PHE A 19 -28.93 20.35 -1.48
C PHE A 19 -29.69 19.25 -2.23
N VAL A 20 -28.95 18.41 -2.95
CA VAL A 20 -29.53 17.34 -3.79
C VAL A 20 -29.96 16.15 -2.92
N GLY A 21 -29.24 15.89 -1.83
CA GLY A 21 -29.51 14.81 -0.90
C GLY A 21 -29.29 15.22 0.55
N ASN A 22 -29.07 14.21 1.40
CA ASN A 22 -28.68 14.43 2.79
C ASN A 22 -27.38 15.23 2.84
N ALA A 23 -27.27 16.16 3.77
CA ALA A 23 -26.04 16.87 4.06
C ALA A 23 -26.00 17.19 5.55
N GLU A 24 -24.81 17.46 6.06
CA GLU A 24 -24.63 17.93 7.43
C GLU A 24 -23.89 19.27 7.43
N MET A 25 -24.40 20.21 8.23
CA MET A 25 -23.74 21.50 8.47
C MET A 25 -23.41 21.64 9.96
N LYS A 26 -22.12 21.66 10.28
CA LYS A 26 -21.57 21.81 11.64
C LYS A 26 -20.73 23.08 11.71
N ARG A 27 -21.27 24.15 12.31
CA ARG A 27 -20.61 25.48 12.35
C ARG A 27 -20.23 26.00 10.96
N ALA A 28 -21.06 25.69 9.97
CA ALA A 28 -20.84 26.06 8.58
C ALA A 28 -21.79 27.19 8.13
N GLU A 29 -21.32 28.03 7.22
CA GLU A 29 -22.07 29.16 6.66
C GLU A 29 -21.84 29.29 5.16
N ILE A 30 -22.91 29.53 4.41
CA ILE A 30 -22.86 29.87 2.97
C ILE A 30 -23.45 31.27 2.80
N ILE A 31 -22.69 32.17 2.21
CA ILE A 31 -22.99 33.60 2.15
C ILE A 31 -22.91 34.08 0.71
N PHE A 32 -24.09 34.29 0.12
CA PHE A 32 -24.24 35.02 -1.13
C PHE A 32 -24.11 36.52 -0.86
N LYS A 33 -23.08 37.13 -1.44
CA LYS A 33 -22.74 38.54 -1.29
C LYS A 33 -23.47 39.43 -2.29
N GLU A 34 -23.82 38.89 -3.46
CA GLU A 34 -24.45 39.64 -4.56
C GLU A 34 -25.65 38.86 -5.16
N LYS A 35 -25.73 38.72 -6.50
CA LYS A 35 -26.91 38.22 -7.24
C LYS A 35 -26.57 37.23 -8.36
N ASN A 36 -27.58 36.46 -8.79
CA ASN A 36 -27.52 35.50 -9.90
C ASN A 36 -26.50 34.37 -9.71
N SER A 37 -26.42 33.82 -8.51
CA SER A 37 -25.39 32.82 -8.19
C SER A 37 -25.99 31.55 -7.63
N THR A 38 -25.33 30.42 -7.88
CA THR A 38 -25.85 29.12 -7.48
C THR A 38 -24.83 28.35 -6.65
N VAL A 39 -25.31 27.70 -5.58
CA VAL A 39 -24.54 26.72 -4.80
C VAL A 39 -25.28 25.40 -4.86
N VAL A 40 -24.60 24.35 -5.32
CA VAL A 40 -25.12 22.98 -5.34
C VAL A 40 -24.26 22.11 -4.44
N ILE A 41 -24.90 21.41 -3.51
CA ILE A 41 -24.26 20.46 -2.59
C ILE A 41 -24.86 19.07 -2.85
N GLY A 42 -24.00 18.10 -3.15
CA GLY A 42 -24.37 16.71 -3.43
C GLY A 42 -24.89 15.93 -2.23
N HIS A 43 -25.08 14.63 -2.43
CA HIS A 43 -25.51 13.69 -1.40
C HIS A 43 -24.42 13.45 -0.36
N ASP A 44 -24.83 13.20 0.88
CA ASP A 44 -23.99 12.78 2.00
C ASP A 44 -22.75 13.66 2.23
N CYS A 45 -22.86 14.97 1.96
CA CYS A 45 -21.79 15.93 2.16
C CYS A 45 -21.73 16.41 3.62
N ILE A 46 -20.52 16.65 4.12
CA ILE A 46 -20.29 17.19 5.47
C ILE A 46 -19.58 18.54 5.34
N LEU A 47 -20.25 19.61 5.75
CA LEU A 47 -19.67 20.94 5.85
C LEU A 47 -19.39 21.22 7.33
N ARG A 48 -18.13 21.16 7.74
CA ARG A 48 -17.68 21.35 9.13
C ARG A 48 -16.77 22.57 9.20
N ASP A 49 -17.07 23.54 10.04
CA ASP A 49 -16.27 24.78 10.16
C ASP A 49 -16.06 25.49 8.80
N ALA A 50 -17.02 25.29 7.86
CA ALA A 50 -16.91 25.74 6.49
C ALA A 50 -17.53 27.13 6.28
N ARG A 51 -16.85 28.02 5.56
CA ARG A 51 -17.39 29.32 5.13
C ARG A 51 -17.27 29.47 3.63
N ILE A 52 -18.41 29.55 2.94
CA ILE A 52 -18.45 29.69 1.48
C ILE A 52 -19.00 31.08 1.14
N TYR A 53 -18.20 31.88 0.45
CA TYR A 53 -18.57 33.22 -0.01
C TYR A 53 -18.78 33.22 -1.52
N VAL A 54 -19.93 33.71 -1.98
CA VAL A 54 -20.30 33.67 -3.40
C VAL A 54 -20.67 35.06 -3.90
N GLY A 55 -19.87 35.57 -4.86
CA GLY A 55 -20.06 36.84 -5.55
C GLY A 55 -21.13 36.76 -6.64
N LYS A 56 -21.21 37.79 -7.49
CA LYS A 56 -22.21 37.89 -8.57
C LYS A 56 -21.97 36.89 -9.71
N ASN A 57 -23.02 36.33 -10.31
CA ASN A 57 -22.92 35.44 -11.49
C ASN A 57 -21.90 34.31 -11.28
N SER A 58 -21.88 33.71 -10.10
CA SER A 58 -20.84 32.77 -9.67
C SER A 58 -21.45 31.45 -9.22
N ASN A 59 -20.68 30.37 -9.35
CA ASN A 59 -21.19 29.03 -9.10
C ASN A 59 -20.27 28.23 -8.19
N VAL A 60 -20.84 27.54 -7.22
CA VAL A 60 -20.15 26.53 -6.41
C VAL A 60 -20.88 25.20 -6.58
N ASN A 61 -20.16 24.16 -6.98
CA ASN A 61 -20.69 22.80 -7.07
C ASN A 61 -19.79 21.87 -6.25
N ILE A 62 -20.38 21.14 -5.31
CA ILE A 62 -19.70 20.18 -4.45
C ILE A 62 -20.33 18.82 -4.68
N GLY A 63 -19.55 17.88 -5.20
CA GLY A 63 -20.00 16.52 -5.48
C GLY A 63 -20.23 15.69 -4.22
N ASP A 64 -20.94 14.58 -4.41
CA ASP A 64 -21.39 13.67 -3.36
C ASP A 64 -20.25 13.20 -2.43
N GLN A 65 -20.59 12.87 -1.19
CA GLN A 65 -19.70 12.29 -0.17
C GLN A 65 -18.47 13.15 0.14
N SER A 66 -18.54 14.45 -0.12
CA SER A 66 -17.44 15.38 0.11
C SER A 66 -17.49 16.00 1.51
N THR A 67 -16.33 16.11 2.14
CA THR A 67 -16.14 16.85 3.38
C THR A 67 -15.45 18.19 3.10
N ILE A 68 -16.04 19.28 3.58
CA ILE A 68 -15.49 20.64 3.46
C ILE A 68 -15.20 21.18 4.85
N ASP A 69 -13.96 21.60 5.06
CA ASP A 69 -13.48 22.25 6.28
C ASP A 69 -12.57 23.43 5.91
N GLY A 70 -12.97 24.66 6.24
CA GLY A 70 -12.25 25.89 5.88
C GLY A 70 -13.04 26.91 5.07
N GLU A 71 -12.35 27.70 4.23
CA GLU A 71 -12.93 28.85 3.52
C GLU A 71 -12.86 28.69 2.00
N ILE A 72 -13.99 28.90 1.32
CA ILE A 72 -14.09 28.98 -0.14
C ILE A 72 -14.60 30.38 -0.51
N PHE A 73 -13.78 31.16 -1.18
CA PHE A 73 -14.14 32.48 -1.68
C PHE A 73 -14.24 32.47 -3.20
N VAL A 74 -15.45 32.73 -3.71
CA VAL A 74 -15.73 32.82 -5.14
C VAL A 74 -16.17 34.25 -5.45
N GLY A 75 -15.30 35.02 -6.09
CA GLY A 75 -15.58 36.38 -6.56
C GLY A 75 -16.49 36.40 -7.77
N ALA A 76 -16.90 37.59 -8.21
CA ALA A 76 -17.81 37.74 -9.34
C ALA A 76 -17.33 37.00 -10.60
N TYR A 77 -18.28 36.41 -11.34
CA TYR A 77 -18.07 35.64 -12.57
C TYR A 77 -17.10 34.47 -12.45
N SER A 78 -16.84 34.00 -11.23
CA SER A 78 -15.89 32.91 -10.95
C SER A 78 -16.63 31.65 -10.55
N SER A 79 -15.94 30.50 -10.58
CA SER A 79 -16.54 29.24 -10.18
C SER A 79 -15.60 28.35 -9.38
N VAL A 80 -16.18 27.51 -8.52
CA VAL A 80 -15.49 26.41 -7.86
C VAL A 80 -16.29 25.14 -8.10
N LYS A 81 -15.64 24.13 -8.66
CA LYS A 81 -16.22 22.80 -8.85
C LYS A 81 -15.36 21.79 -8.09
N ILE A 82 -15.99 21.03 -7.22
CA ILE A 82 -15.39 19.94 -6.46
C ILE A 82 -16.09 18.66 -6.87
N GLY A 83 -15.31 17.63 -7.22
CA GLY A 83 -15.79 16.30 -7.54
C GLY A 83 -16.40 15.58 -6.34
N LYS A 84 -16.55 14.26 -6.47
CA LYS A 84 -17.08 13.39 -5.43
C LYS A 84 -15.98 12.97 -4.46
N SER A 85 -16.38 12.60 -3.25
CA SER A 85 -15.50 11.98 -2.25
C SER A 85 -14.26 12.81 -1.89
N LEU A 86 -14.36 14.15 -1.93
CA LEU A 86 -13.29 15.02 -1.43
C LEU A 86 -13.13 14.84 0.08
N SER A 87 -11.92 14.53 0.52
CA SER A 87 -11.56 14.49 1.94
C SER A 87 -10.69 15.70 2.29
N VAL A 88 -11.15 16.52 3.25
CA VAL A 88 -10.37 17.65 3.77
C VAL A 88 -10.07 17.42 5.25
N THR A 89 -8.79 17.42 5.62
CA THR A 89 -8.38 17.23 7.02
C THR A 89 -8.77 18.45 7.87
N HIS A 90 -8.26 19.64 7.51
CA HIS A 90 -8.59 20.88 8.22
C HIS A 90 -8.20 22.15 7.44
N ASN A 91 -9.01 23.21 7.53
CA ASN A 91 -8.66 24.57 7.14
C ASN A 91 -8.16 24.73 5.68
N LEU A 92 -8.91 24.15 4.72
CA LEU A 92 -8.73 24.41 3.29
C LEU A 92 -9.05 25.88 2.97
N LYS A 93 -8.26 26.50 2.09
CA LYS A 93 -8.52 27.86 1.60
C LYS A 93 -8.54 27.90 0.07
N ILE A 94 -9.70 28.12 -0.53
CA ILE A 94 -9.86 28.30 -1.98
C ILE A 94 -10.22 29.76 -2.29
N ARG A 95 -9.52 30.37 -3.26
CA ARG A 95 -9.85 31.70 -3.77
C ARG A 95 -9.89 31.71 -5.31
N ALA A 96 -11.11 31.79 -5.85
CA ALA A 96 -11.41 31.96 -7.28
C ALA A 96 -11.95 33.38 -7.52
N VAL A 97 -11.24 34.23 -8.24
CA VAL A 97 -11.61 35.65 -8.43
C VAL A 97 -11.18 36.16 -9.79
N GLU A 98 -11.69 37.33 -10.21
CA GLU A 98 -11.37 37.92 -11.52
C GLU A 98 -11.77 37.01 -12.69
N SER A 99 -12.96 36.43 -12.60
CA SER A 99 -13.56 35.59 -13.66
C SER A 99 -12.80 34.29 -13.95
N THR A 100 -12.21 33.67 -12.93
CA THR A 100 -11.49 32.38 -13.06
C THR A 100 -12.24 31.22 -12.42
N SER A 101 -11.82 29.99 -12.72
CA SER A 101 -12.31 28.78 -12.05
C SER A 101 -11.24 28.05 -11.23
N VAL A 102 -11.72 27.30 -10.22
CA VAL A 102 -10.97 26.21 -9.59
C VAL A 102 -11.78 24.93 -9.77
N GLU A 103 -11.17 23.92 -10.38
CA GLU A 103 -11.75 22.60 -10.57
C GLU A 103 -10.91 21.58 -9.80
N ILE A 104 -11.56 20.78 -8.94
CA ILE A 104 -10.97 19.67 -8.20
C ILE A 104 -11.73 18.41 -8.59
N GLY A 105 -11.00 17.37 -8.99
CA GLY A 105 -11.54 16.08 -9.41
C GLY A 105 -12.13 15.26 -8.26
N ASP A 106 -12.47 14.01 -8.59
CA ASP A 106 -13.02 13.05 -7.65
C ASP A 106 -11.92 12.47 -6.74
N ASP A 107 -12.29 11.98 -5.56
CA ASP A 107 -11.45 11.21 -4.63
C ASP A 107 -10.11 11.88 -4.23
N CYS A 108 -10.12 13.20 -4.08
CA CYS A 108 -8.93 13.94 -3.64
C CYS A 108 -8.81 13.96 -2.11
N LEU A 109 -7.57 14.02 -1.62
CA LEU A 109 -7.24 14.23 -0.21
C LEU A 109 -6.45 15.53 -0.03
N LEU A 110 -7.03 16.48 0.70
CA LEU A 110 -6.42 17.77 0.99
C LEU A 110 -6.14 17.83 2.49
N ALA A 111 -4.85 17.76 2.83
CA ALA A 111 -4.40 17.81 4.21
C ALA A 111 -4.56 19.22 4.81
N SER A 112 -4.05 19.42 6.02
CA SER A 112 -4.33 20.60 6.82
C SER A 112 -3.73 21.86 6.21
N ASN A 113 -4.42 22.99 6.33
CA ASN A 113 -3.92 24.32 5.97
C ASN A 113 -3.48 24.48 4.50
N THR A 114 -4.06 23.69 3.60
CA THR A 114 -3.81 23.79 2.16
C THR A 114 -4.47 25.03 1.56
N SER A 115 -3.83 25.64 0.55
CA SER A 115 -4.33 26.86 -0.09
C SER A 115 -4.25 26.82 -1.61
N ILE A 116 -5.34 27.20 -2.27
CA ILE A 116 -5.47 27.23 -3.74
C ILE A 116 -5.93 28.63 -4.14
N ARG A 117 -5.18 29.32 -5.02
CA ARG A 117 -5.51 30.69 -5.43
C ARG A 117 -5.21 31.02 -6.89
N THR A 118 -6.21 31.57 -7.55
CA THR A 118 -6.24 31.94 -8.98
C THR A 118 -5.65 33.32 -9.30
N ASN A 119 -5.28 34.11 -8.27
CA ASN A 119 -4.70 35.44 -8.45
C ASN A 119 -3.57 35.76 -7.46
N ASP A 120 -2.90 36.89 -7.71
CA ASP A 120 -1.81 37.41 -6.86
C ASP A 120 -2.29 38.47 -5.85
N GLY A 121 -3.57 38.87 -5.91
CA GLY A 121 -4.16 39.93 -5.08
C GLY A 121 -4.00 41.34 -5.66
N HIS A 122 -2.85 41.66 -6.27
CA HIS A 122 -2.58 42.98 -6.85
C HIS A 122 -2.04 42.89 -8.29
N PRO A 123 -2.35 43.88 -9.15
CA PRO A 123 -1.86 43.92 -10.52
C PRO A 123 -0.37 44.27 -10.59
N LEU A 124 0.37 43.60 -11.46
CA LEU A 124 1.73 43.92 -11.86
C LEU A 124 1.71 44.45 -13.29
N TYR A 125 2.40 45.55 -13.55
CA TYR A 125 2.46 46.19 -14.87
C TYR A 125 3.89 46.12 -15.44
N SER A 126 4.00 45.89 -16.75
CA SER A 126 5.25 46.04 -17.48
C SER A 126 5.65 47.51 -17.51
N THR A 127 6.90 47.81 -17.17
CA THR A 127 7.44 49.18 -17.27
C THR A 127 7.71 49.62 -18.72
N ILE A 128 7.61 48.69 -19.68
CA ILE A 128 7.84 48.94 -21.11
C ILE A 128 6.52 49.09 -21.85
N THR A 129 5.59 48.14 -21.68
CA THR A 129 4.31 48.14 -22.41
C THR A 129 3.19 48.80 -21.63
N HIS A 130 3.37 49.07 -20.34
CA HIS A 130 2.33 49.54 -19.41
C HIS A 130 1.12 48.60 -19.26
N GLU A 131 1.21 47.39 -19.81
CA GLU A 131 0.16 46.38 -19.69
C GLU A 131 0.32 45.57 -18.41
N ARG A 132 -0.81 45.09 -17.86
CA ARG A 132 -0.79 44.12 -16.76
C ARG A 132 -0.13 42.83 -17.26
N ILE A 133 0.73 42.20 -16.45
CA ILE A 133 1.46 40.97 -16.82
C ILE A 133 1.10 39.75 -15.96
N ASN A 134 0.28 39.93 -14.93
CA ASN A 134 -0.02 38.91 -13.94
C ASN A 134 -1.52 38.58 -13.87
N GLN A 135 -2.16 38.48 -15.03
CA GLN A 135 -3.55 38.07 -15.17
C GLN A 135 -3.84 36.81 -14.33
N SER A 136 -5.02 36.80 -13.74
CA SER A 136 -5.55 35.65 -13.03
C SER A 136 -5.75 34.49 -13.99
N LYS A 137 -5.57 33.27 -13.51
CA LYS A 137 -5.64 32.06 -14.33
C LYS A 137 -6.32 30.94 -13.54
N ASP A 138 -7.09 30.14 -14.26
CA ASP A 138 -7.77 28.97 -13.73
C ASP A 138 -6.79 27.97 -13.13
N ILE A 139 -7.30 27.13 -12.22
CA ILE A 139 -6.56 26.01 -11.63
C ILE A 139 -7.38 24.75 -11.85
N LYS A 140 -6.72 23.69 -12.31
CA LYS A 140 -7.34 22.37 -12.47
C LYS A 140 -6.54 21.34 -11.69
N ILE A 141 -7.23 20.61 -10.83
CA ILE A 141 -6.70 19.50 -10.05
C ILE A 141 -7.46 18.27 -10.49
N GLY A 142 -6.73 17.29 -11.02
CA GLY A 142 -7.28 16.04 -11.52
C GLY A 142 -7.88 15.17 -10.42
N ASP A 143 -8.28 13.97 -10.81
CA ASP A 143 -8.86 13.02 -9.87
C ASP A 143 -7.76 12.39 -9.00
N HIS A 144 -8.12 12.02 -7.77
CA HIS A 144 -7.25 11.29 -6.86
C HIS A 144 -5.91 11.98 -6.63
N VAL A 145 -5.94 13.27 -6.33
CA VAL A 145 -4.75 14.05 -5.97
C VAL A 145 -4.63 14.16 -4.46
N TRP A 146 -3.43 13.93 -3.94
CA TRP A 146 -3.10 14.19 -2.54
C TRP A 146 -2.29 15.46 -2.40
N ILE A 147 -2.83 16.43 -1.65
CA ILE A 147 -2.16 17.67 -1.30
C ILE A 147 -1.77 17.62 0.17
N GLY A 148 -0.47 17.51 0.45
CA GLY A 148 0.10 17.45 1.79
C GLY A 148 -0.05 18.75 2.59
N ASP A 149 0.18 18.66 3.90
CA ASP A 149 -0.07 19.77 4.84
C ASP A 149 0.64 21.06 4.41
N GLU A 150 -0.04 22.19 4.57
CA GLU A 150 0.45 23.55 4.32
C GLU A 150 0.92 23.86 2.87
N ALA A 151 0.67 22.96 1.92
CA ALA A 151 1.00 23.17 0.52
C ALA A 151 0.11 24.26 -0.13
N LYS A 152 0.68 24.98 -1.09
CA LYS A 152 0.06 26.13 -1.77
C LYS A 152 0.10 25.97 -3.28
N ILE A 153 -1.06 26.05 -3.92
CA ILE A 153 -1.24 25.97 -5.38
C ILE A 153 -1.59 27.36 -5.92
N TYR A 154 -0.80 27.82 -6.89
CA TYR A 154 -0.95 29.16 -7.49
C TYR A 154 -1.59 29.10 -8.88
N LYS A 155 -2.04 30.27 -9.33
CA LYS A 155 -2.78 30.48 -10.57
C LYS A 155 -2.16 29.80 -11.79
N GLY A 156 -3.01 29.24 -12.64
CA GLY A 156 -2.61 28.67 -13.93
C GLY A 156 -2.00 27.29 -13.84
N VAL A 157 -1.96 26.66 -12.67
CA VAL A 157 -1.44 25.30 -12.47
C VAL A 157 -2.50 24.27 -12.82
N ASN A 158 -2.11 23.29 -13.64
CA ASN A 158 -2.80 22.03 -13.84
C ASN A 158 -2.06 20.91 -13.09
N ILE A 159 -2.74 20.18 -12.23
CA ILE A 159 -2.23 18.99 -11.54
C ILE A 159 -2.94 17.78 -12.13
N GLY A 160 -2.18 16.89 -12.78
CA GLY A 160 -2.73 15.66 -13.34
C GLY A 160 -3.17 14.66 -12.27
N ASP A 161 -4.04 13.74 -12.67
CA ASP A 161 -4.60 12.70 -11.80
C ASP A 161 -3.51 11.95 -11.01
N ALA A 162 -3.87 11.41 -9.84
CA ALA A 162 -3.01 10.52 -9.07
C ALA A 162 -1.68 11.13 -8.59
N SER A 163 -1.58 12.47 -8.60
CA SER A 163 -0.36 13.19 -8.24
C SER A 163 -0.33 13.53 -6.75
N ILE A 164 0.89 13.71 -6.23
CA ILE A 164 1.13 14.01 -4.82
C ILE A 164 1.87 15.35 -4.74
N ILE A 165 1.35 16.26 -3.94
CA ILE A 165 2.01 17.50 -3.56
C ILE A 165 2.54 17.33 -2.14
N GLY A 166 3.88 17.30 -1.99
CA GLY A 166 4.51 17.15 -0.69
C GLY A 166 4.16 18.31 0.26
N ALA A 167 4.21 18.05 1.57
CA ALA A 167 3.95 19.05 2.59
C ALA A 167 4.81 20.32 2.42
N CYS A 168 4.26 21.47 2.82
CA CYS A 168 4.86 22.80 2.76
C CYS A 168 5.28 23.29 1.36
N SER A 169 4.85 22.62 0.29
CA SER A 169 5.30 22.94 -1.07
C SER A 169 4.61 24.17 -1.67
N ILE A 170 5.30 24.89 -2.56
CA ILE A 170 4.73 25.98 -3.37
C ILE A 170 4.73 25.58 -4.85
N VAL A 171 3.55 25.27 -5.37
CA VAL A 171 3.35 24.83 -6.75
C VAL A 171 3.00 26.03 -7.64
N THR A 172 3.85 26.31 -8.61
CA THR A 172 3.73 27.44 -9.56
C THR A 172 3.78 27.01 -11.03
N LYS A 173 3.92 25.71 -11.29
CA LYS A 173 3.98 25.11 -12.62
C LYS A 173 3.16 23.82 -12.62
N ASP A 174 2.72 23.43 -13.81
CA ASP A 174 1.95 22.21 -14.02
C ASP A 174 2.67 20.97 -13.50
N VAL A 175 1.87 20.02 -13.02
CA VAL A 175 2.31 18.72 -12.51
C VAL A 175 1.67 17.66 -13.39
N GLU A 176 2.50 16.84 -14.04
CA GLU A 176 2.02 15.69 -14.80
C GLU A 176 1.33 14.70 -13.86
N ARG A 177 0.38 13.91 -14.39
CA ARG A 177 -0.25 12.83 -13.63
C ARG A 177 0.78 11.88 -13.01
N ASN A 178 0.40 11.17 -11.95
CA ASN A 178 1.24 10.16 -11.31
C ASN A 178 2.62 10.68 -10.86
N THR A 179 2.68 11.95 -10.46
CA THR A 179 3.94 12.63 -10.10
C THR A 179 3.91 13.15 -8.67
N LEU A 180 4.99 12.89 -7.92
CA LEU A 180 5.30 13.56 -6.66
C LEU A 180 6.12 14.80 -6.95
N VAL A 181 5.63 15.96 -6.50
CA VAL A 181 6.41 17.19 -6.43
C VAL A 181 6.56 17.66 -4.98
N ALA A 182 7.71 18.25 -4.65
CA ALA A 182 7.91 18.87 -3.34
C ALA A 182 8.86 20.08 -3.40
N GLY A 183 8.78 20.96 -2.40
CA GLY A 183 9.72 22.07 -2.18
C GLY A 183 9.18 23.46 -2.53
N ILE A 184 10.07 24.46 -2.43
CA ILE A 184 9.75 25.88 -2.68
C ILE A 184 10.83 26.49 -3.60
N PRO A 185 10.54 26.69 -4.90
CA PRO A 185 9.37 26.21 -5.61
C PRO A 185 9.36 24.68 -5.74
N ALA A 186 8.17 24.10 -5.88
CA ALA A 186 8.00 22.65 -6.00
C ALA A 186 8.70 22.13 -7.26
N LYS A 187 9.41 21.01 -7.11
CA LYS A 187 10.07 20.29 -8.20
C LYS A 187 9.65 18.83 -8.18
N VAL A 188 9.69 18.19 -9.36
CA VAL A 188 9.47 16.75 -9.48
C VAL A 188 10.51 16.01 -8.65
N ILE A 189 10.03 15.17 -7.74
CA ILE A 189 10.84 14.26 -6.92
C ILE A 189 10.76 12.85 -7.49
N LYS A 190 9.55 12.41 -7.87
CA LYS A 190 9.30 11.07 -8.39
C LYS A 190 8.17 11.09 -9.40
N LYS A 191 8.26 10.24 -10.42
CA LYS A 191 7.20 10.00 -11.42
C LYS A 191 6.75 8.55 -11.34
N ASN A 192 5.66 8.22 -12.04
CA ASN A 192 5.08 6.88 -12.14
C ASN A 192 4.71 6.30 -10.77
N ILE A 193 4.08 7.12 -9.94
CA ILE A 193 3.59 6.74 -8.62
C ILE A 193 2.12 7.12 -8.46
N THR A 194 1.46 6.55 -7.47
CA THR A 194 0.17 7.00 -6.96
C THR A 194 0.15 6.86 -5.44
N TRP A 195 -0.94 7.27 -4.80
CA TRP A 195 -1.18 7.12 -3.37
C TRP A 195 -2.50 6.36 -3.15
N GLU A 196 -2.79 5.93 -1.93
CA GLU A 196 -4.04 5.24 -1.58
C GLU A 196 -4.41 5.60 -0.13
N HIS A 197 -5.71 5.67 0.20
CA HIS A 197 -6.18 6.04 1.55
C HIS A 197 -5.80 5.03 2.63
N SER A 198 -5.66 3.77 2.26
CA SER A 198 -5.24 2.70 3.17
C SER A 198 -4.28 1.75 2.47
N THR A 199 -3.42 1.13 3.27
CA THR A 199 -2.46 0.15 2.77
C THR A 199 -3.19 -1.04 2.17
N GLY A 200 -2.92 -1.37 0.91
CA GLY A 200 -3.46 -2.56 0.24
C GLY A 200 -4.63 -2.29 -0.70
N LEU A 201 -5.24 -1.10 -0.68
CA LEU A 201 -6.14 -0.68 -1.76
C LEU A 201 -5.32 -0.36 -3.01
N LYS A 202 -5.86 -0.70 -4.19
CA LYS A 202 -5.32 -0.26 -5.48
C LYS A 202 -6.46 0.23 -6.36
N THR A 203 -6.48 1.53 -6.64
CA THR A 203 -7.44 2.12 -7.55
C THR A 203 -6.91 2.02 -8.99
N GLU A 204 -7.20 0.90 -9.66
CA GLU A 204 -6.60 0.52 -10.97
C GLU A 204 -6.58 1.64 -12.02
N LYS A 205 -7.59 2.51 -12.03
CA LYS A 205 -7.72 3.68 -12.94
C LYS A 205 -6.45 4.54 -12.99
N TYR A 206 -5.73 4.65 -11.88
CA TYR A 206 -4.60 5.55 -11.71
C TYR A 206 -3.24 4.91 -11.93
N TYR A 207 -3.20 3.61 -12.18
CA TYR A 207 -1.98 2.91 -12.54
C TYR A 207 -1.80 2.96 -14.06
N ASP A 208 -0.58 3.24 -14.51
CA ASP A 208 -0.26 3.19 -15.93
C ASP A 208 -0.31 1.73 -16.41
N ASN A 209 -1.46 1.33 -16.97
CA ASN A 209 -1.63 0.06 -17.67
C ASN A 209 -0.86 0.00 -19.01
N LYS A 210 0.13 0.88 -19.22
CA LYS A 210 1.09 0.76 -20.31
C LYS A 210 1.97 -0.44 -20.02
N LYS A 211 1.56 -1.59 -20.53
CA LYS A 211 2.36 -2.79 -20.82
C LYS A 211 3.83 -2.65 -20.34
N ILE A 212 4.12 -3.13 -19.14
CA ILE A 212 5.25 -4.07 -19.03
C ILE A 212 4.92 -5.11 -20.11
N VAL A 213 5.77 -5.19 -21.14
CA VAL A 213 5.60 -5.97 -22.37
C VAL A 213 4.51 -7.02 -22.24
N SER A 214 3.31 -6.73 -22.77
CA SER A 214 2.39 -7.81 -23.04
C SER A 214 3.16 -8.78 -23.94
N VAL A 215 3.35 -10.01 -23.49
CA VAL A 215 3.35 -11.12 -24.42
C VAL A 215 1.95 -11.13 -25.03
N GLN A 216 1.74 -10.28 -26.05
CA GLN A 216 0.66 -10.42 -27.00
C GLN A 216 1.01 -11.63 -27.86
N SER A 217 0.87 -12.81 -27.25
CA SER A 217 0.72 -14.11 -27.87
C SER A 217 0.16 -15.10 -26.83
N ALA A 218 -1.00 -14.79 -26.25
CA ALA A 218 -1.75 -15.77 -25.45
C ALA A 218 -3.28 -15.64 -25.55
N HIS A 219 -3.82 -14.67 -26.31
CA HIS A 219 -5.27 -14.55 -26.55
C HIS A 219 -5.77 -15.34 -27.78
N GLU A 220 -4.94 -16.22 -28.35
CA GLU A 220 -5.32 -17.18 -29.40
C GLU A 220 -4.86 -18.63 -29.11
N ARG A 221 -4.79 -19.03 -27.83
CA ARG A 221 -4.68 -20.46 -27.46
C ARG A 221 -5.75 -20.89 -26.47
N THR A 222 -6.97 -20.44 -26.69
CA THR A 222 -8.16 -21.19 -26.27
C THR A 222 -8.39 -22.34 -27.26
N LYS A 223 -7.54 -23.37 -27.21
CA LYS A 223 -7.83 -24.74 -27.69
C LYS A 223 -6.61 -25.64 -27.51
N LYS A 224 -6.84 -26.75 -26.79
CA LYS A 224 -5.97 -27.90 -26.52
C LYS A 224 -4.79 -27.62 -25.58
N ILE A 225 -5.08 -27.65 -24.28
CA ILE A 225 -4.22 -28.40 -23.35
C ILE A 225 -5.14 -29.39 -22.62
N SER A 226 -4.73 -30.64 -22.71
CA SER A 226 -5.36 -31.85 -22.20
C SER A 226 -5.46 -31.85 -20.68
N LYS A 227 -6.59 -32.34 -20.19
CA LYS A 227 -6.83 -32.93 -18.86
C LYS A 227 -5.55 -33.20 -18.05
N VAL A 228 -5.34 -32.41 -17.01
CA VAL A 228 -5.02 -32.93 -15.67
C VAL A 228 -5.89 -32.12 -14.70
N GLU A 229 -6.89 -32.80 -14.15
CA GLU A 229 -7.76 -32.31 -13.09
C GLU A 229 -6.93 -32.18 -11.81
N HIS A 230 -6.87 -30.99 -11.19
CA HIS A 230 -6.91 -30.79 -9.73
C HIS A 230 -7.17 -29.29 -9.41
N ALA A 231 -8.42 -29.03 -9.01
CA ALA A 231 -8.99 -27.89 -8.28
C ALA A 231 -8.54 -26.44 -8.56
N LEU A 232 -9.42 -25.69 -9.23
CA LEU A 232 -9.52 -24.22 -9.22
C LEU A 232 -9.65 -23.70 -7.77
N GLY A 233 -8.59 -23.07 -7.25
CA GLY A 233 -8.64 -22.28 -6.02
C GLY A 233 -9.20 -20.88 -6.25
N GLU A 234 -9.40 -20.13 -5.17
CA GLU A 234 -9.74 -18.70 -5.25
C GLU A 234 -8.48 -17.85 -5.41
N GLU A 235 -8.60 -16.78 -6.18
CA GLU A 235 -7.48 -15.92 -6.54
C GLU A 235 -7.53 -14.62 -5.75
N PHE A 236 -6.39 -14.22 -5.20
CA PHE A 236 -6.22 -13.04 -4.37
C PHE A 236 -5.02 -12.25 -4.82
N ILE A 237 -5.12 -10.93 -4.78
CA ILE A 237 -3.96 -10.05 -4.96
C ILE A 237 -3.68 -9.36 -3.65
N ILE A 238 -2.58 -9.72 -3.00
CA ILE A 238 -2.15 -9.14 -1.73
C ILE A 238 -0.82 -8.43 -1.97
N ARG A 239 -0.72 -7.14 -1.66
CA ARG A 239 0.53 -6.35 -1.84
C ARG A 239 1.19 -6.45 -3.23
N GLY A 240 0.43 -6.81 -4.27
CA GLY A 240 0.94 -7.01 -5.63
C GLY A 240 1.39 -8.44 -5.95
N VAL A 241 1.24 -9.39 -5.02
CA VAL A 241 1.43 -10.82 -5.24
C VAL A 241 0.10 -11.47 -5.60
N ASP A 242 0.06 -12.20 -6.70
CA ASP A 242 -1.07 -13.00 -7.17
C ASP A 242 -1.04 -14.41 -6.55
N LEU A 243 -1.94 -14.68 -5.63
CA LEU A 243 -2.05 -15.97 -4.94
C LEU A 243 -3.30 -16.71 -5.39
N ALA A 244 -3.13 -17.95 -5.83
CA ALA A 244 -4.20 -18.94 -5.95
C ALA A 244 -4.19 -19.83 -4.70
N VAL A 245 -5.30 -19.84 -3.97
CA VAL A 245 -5.46 -20.65 -2.76
C VAL A 245 -6.53 -21.71 -2.97
N PRO A 246 -6.18 -23.00 -2.95
CA PRO A 246 -7.15 -24.09 -3.04
C PRO A 246 -8.24 -23.97 -1.97
N ASN A 247 -9.50 -24.20 -2.33
CA ASN A 247 -10.65 -24.06 -1.42
C ASN A 247 -10.55 -24.91 -0.14
N ASN A 248 -9.86 -26.06 -0.22
CA ASN A 248 -9.62 -26.93 0.93
C ASN A 248 -8.56 -26.40 1.91
N LEU A 249 -7.76 -25.40 1.51
CA LEU A 249 -6.81 -24.70 2.36
C LEU A 249 -7.34 -23.32 2.82
N LEU A 250 -8.42 -22.84 2.22
CA LEU A 250 -8.98 -21.51 2.45
C LEU A 250 -10.04 -21.53 3.57
N THR A 251 -9.59 -21.68 4.83
CA THR A 251 -10.50 -21.56 5.98
C THR A 251 -11.06 -20.13 6.10
N PRO A 252 -12.20 -19.92 6.80
CA PRO A 252 -12.74 -18.57 7.01
C PRO A 252 -11.74 -17.60 7.65
N ALA A 253 -10.84 -18.10 8.51
CA ALA A 253 -9.81 -17.29 9.15
C ALA A 253 -8.71 -16.87 8.15
N ILE A 254 -8.22 -17.81 7.34
CA ILE A 254 -7.20 -17.55 6.31
C ILE A 254 -7.74 -16.62 5.23
N ARG A 255 -8.96 -16.89 4.74
CA ARG A 255 -9.69 -16.00 3.84
C ARG A 255 -9.76 -14.58 4.38
N LYS A 256 -10.25 -14.44 5.62
CA LYS A 256 -10.38 -13.12 6.25
C LYS A 256 -9.01 -12.45 6.42
N SER A 257 -7.96 -13.20 6.72
CA SER A 257 -6.60 -12.65 6.83
C SER A 257 -6.08 -12.15 5.49
N ILE A 258 -6.32 -12.90 4.41
CA ILE A 258 -5.96 -12.55 3.04
C ILE A 258 -6.75 -11.32 2.56
N GLU A 259 -8.08 -11.34 2.70
CA GLU A 259 -8.99 -10.26 2.27
C GLU A 259 -8.70 -8.93 3.00
N ASN A 260 -8.29 -9.00 4.26
CA ASN A 260 -7.90 -7.81 5.04
C ASN A 260 -6.42 -7.41 4.85
N GLY A 261 -5.66 -8.16 4.03
CA GLY A 261 -4.24 -7.92 3.79
C GLY A 261 -3.35 -8.10 5.03
N THR A 262 -3.79 -8.88 6.02
CA THR A 262 -3.07 -9.18 7.25
C THR A 262 -2.29 -10.50 7.19
N TYR A 263 -2.52 -11.33 6.18
CA TYR A 263 -1.76 -12.56 5.93
C TYR A 263 -0.27 -12.23 5.74
N GLU A 264 0.61 -12.81 6.57
CA GLU A 264 2.06 -12.54 6.61
C GLU A 264 2.37 -11.01 6.60
N GLY A 265 1.47 -10.24 7.22
CA GLY A 265 1.41 -8.80 7.06
C GLY A 265 2.45 -8.04 7.87
N MET A 266 3.01 -8.66 8.92
CA MET A 266 4.02 -8.04 9.77
C MET A 266 5.40 -8.10 9.07
N GLU A 267 5.75 -9.26 8.55
CA GLU A 267 6.94 -9.58 7.77
C GLU A 267 6.96 -8.71 6.51
N ALA A 268 5.86 -8.75 5.73
CA ALA A 268 5.73 -7.99 4.49
C ALA A 268 5.77 -6.46 4.69
N ARG A 269 5.43 -5.95 5.87
CA ARG A 269 5.57 -4.51 6.16
C ARG A 269 7.04 -4.09 6.36
N GLN A 270 7.89 -5.00 6.83
CA GLN A 270 9.29 -4.69 7.17
C GLN A 270 10.25 -4.92 6.00
N LEU A 271 10.00 -5.94 5.17
CA LEU A 271 10.87 -6.31 4.04
C LEU A 271 11.32 -5.14 3.13
N PRO A 272 10.45 -4.21 2.68
CA PRO A 272 10.87 -3.11 1.81
C PRO A 272 11.91 -2.16 2.44
N ARG A 273 12.09 -2.21 3.76
CA ARG A 273 12.99 -1.31 4.49
C ARG A 273 14.45 -1.77 4.41
N TYR A 274 14.68 -3.06 4.19
CA TYR A 274 16.02 -3.63 4.23
C TYR A 274 16.37 -4.57 3.08
N ILE A 275 15.42 -5.11 2.31
CA ILE A 275 15.70 -5.92 1.11
C ILE A 275 16.45 -5.10 0.04
N LYS A 276 17.32 -5.73 -0.74
CA LYS A 276 18.16 -5.07 -1.75
C LYS A 276 18.13 -5.81 -3.09
N GLU A 277 18.54 -5.11 -4.14
CA GLU A 277 18.71 -5.70 -5.46
C GLU A 277 19.80 -6.78 -5.45
N GLY A 278 19.55 -7.90 -6.14
CA GLY A 278 20.49 -9.03 -6.19
C GLY A 278 20.54 -9.87 -4.91
N GLU A 279 19.51 -9.81 -4.06
CA GLU A 279 19.43 -10.66 -2.88
C GLU A 279 19.27 -12.14 -3.26
N ARG A 280 20.00 -13.00 -2.55
CA ARG A 280 19.81 -14.45 -2.54
C ARG A 280 18.94 -14.80 -1.33
N LEU A 281 17.67 -15.06 -1.60
CA LEU A 281 16.67 -15.37 -0.59
C LEU A 281 16.69 -16.86 -0.24
N LEU A 282 16.75 -17.16 1.05
CA LEU A 282 16.40 -18.46 1.61
C LEU A 282 15.24 -18.28 2.60
N GLU A 283 14.12 -18.93 2.34
CA GLU A 283 12.92 -18.88 3.17
C GLU A 283 12.64 -20.26 3.78
N PHE A 284 12.40 -20.28 5.09
CA PHE A 284 11.92 -21.46 5.82
C PHE A 284 10.48 -21.24 6.24
N GLY A 285 9.59 -22.19 5.92
CA GLY A 285 8.18 -22.16 6.26
C GLY A 285 7.37 -21.18 5.41
N ALA A 286 7.35 -21.39 4.09
CA ALA A 286 6.75 -20.44 3.15
C ALA A 286 5.23 -20.37 3.16
N GLY A 287 4.52 -21.33 3.77
CA GLY A 287 3.06 -21.31 3.78
C GLY A 287 2.48 -21.34 2.36
N LEU A 288 1.86 -20.23 1.93
CA LEU A 288 1.32 -20.07 0.57
C LEU A 288 2.36 -19.59 -0.47
N GLY A 289 3.60 -19.32 -0.06
CA GLY A 289 4.67 -18.75 -0.91
C GLY A 289 4.56 -17.24 -1.10
N PHE A 290 3.95 -16.55 -0.13
CA PHE A 290 3.66 -15.12 -0.26
C PHE A 290 4.87 -14.24 0.01
N ILE A 291 5.62 -14.46 1.10
CA ILE A 291 6.84 -13.67 1.38
C ILE A 291 7.86 -13.80 0.24
N SER A 292 8.20 -15.00 -0.24
CA SER A 292 9.13 -15.16 -1.38
C SER A 292 8.63 -14.46 -2.64
N ALA A 293 7.36 -14.61 -2.99
CA ALA A 293 6.79 -13.90 -4.14
C ALA A 293 6.77 -12.38 -3.94
N TYR A 294 6.52 -11.91 -2.71
CA TYR A 294 6.56 -10.50 -2.38
C TYR A 294 7.99 -9.94 -2.45
N CYS A 295 8.99 -10.65 -1.93
CA CYS A 295 10.41 -10.30 -2.09
C CYS A 295 10.78 -10.14 -3.58
N ALA A 296 10.40 -11.09 -4.42
CA ALA A 296 10.63 -11.03 -5.87
C ALA A 296 9.87 -9.87 -6.56
N SER A 297 8.76 -9.42 -5.98
CA SER A 297 8.01 -8.25 -6.47
C SER A 297 8.68 -6.92 -6.12
N LEU A 298 9.52 -6.89 -5.08
CA LEU A 298 10.19 -5.68 -4.59
C LEU A 298 11.54 -5.45 -5.28
N VAL A 299 12.27 -6.52 -5.58
CA VAL A 299 13.64 -6.48 -6.11
C VAL A 299 13.88 -7.63 -7.08
N ASN A 300 14.86 -7.50 -7.98
CA ASN A 300 15.32 -8.67 -8.72
C ASN A 300 16.20 -9.53 -7.80
N LEU A 301 15.66 -10.68 -7.37
CA LEU A 301 16.41 -11.67 -6.61
C LEU A 301 17.45 -12.36 -7.52
N GLU A 302 18.65 -12.57 -7.00
CA GLU A 302 19.67 -13.40 -7.66
C GLU A 302 19.26 -14.88 -7.60
N SER A 303 18.72 -15.32 -6.45
CA SER A 303 18.15 -16.65 -6.27
C SER A 303 17.05 -16.63 -5.21
N CYS A 304 16.10 -17.56 -5.31
CA CYS A 304 15.03 -17.77 -4.35
C CYS A 304 14.91 -19.25 -4.01
N VAL A 305 15.25 -19.63 -2.79
CA VAL A 305 15.12 -21.00 -2.28
C VAL A 305 14.10 -21.00 -1.17
N VAL A 306 13.18 -21.94 -1.23
CA VAL A 306 12.07 -22.05 -0.28
C VAL A 306 12.01 -23.46 0.26
N VAL A 307 11.98 -23.59 1.59
CA VAL A 307 11.90 -24.88 2.27
C VAL A 307 10.56 -24.95 3.01
N GLU A 308 9.74 -25.93 2.66
CA GLU A 308 8.42 -26.15 3.27
C GLU A 308 8.26 -27.62 3.65
N ALA A 309 7.91 -27.88 4.90
CA ALA A 309 7.76 -29.25 5.41
C ALA A 309 6.42 -29.87 4.99
N ASN A 310 5.36 -29.08 4.80
CA ASN A 310 4.05 -29.60 4.43
C ASN A 310 3.97 -29.91 2.91
N PRO A 311 3.94 -31.21 2.50
CA PRO A 311 3.92 -31.59 1.09
C PRO A 311 2.70 -31.04 0.34
N LYS A 312 1.58 -30.75 1.02
CA LYS A 312 0.36 -30.21 0.41
C LYS A 312 0.53 -28.77 -0.06
N LEU A 313 1.45 -28.02 0.54
CA LEU A 313 1.72 -26.62 0.19
C LEU A 313 2.72 -26.48 -0.96
N ILE A 314 3.55 -27.49 -1.22
CA ILE A 314 4.53 -27.49 -2.31
C ILE A 314 3.94 -27.16 -3.68
N PRO A 315 2.87 -27.82 -4.17
CA PRO A 315 2.25 -27.47 -5.45
C PRO A 315 1.60 -26.08 -5.41
N VAL A 316 1.15 -25.60 -4.25
CA VAL A 316 0.54 -24.28 -4.07
C VAL A 316 1.60 -23.19 -4.15
N ILE A 317 2.72 -23.35 -3.44
CA ILE A 317 3.88 -22.46 -3.49
C ILE A 317 4.42 -22.40 -4.92
N ALA A 318 4.62 -23.54 -5.58
CA ALA A 318 5.12 -23.60 -6.95
C ALA A 318 4.18 -22.88 -7.95
N GLU A 319 2.86 -23.06 -7.81
CA GLU A 319 1.88 -22.36 -8.64
C GLU A 319 1.88 -20.85 -8.35
N ASN A 320 1.88 -20.44 -7.09
CA ASN A 320 1.93 -19.01 -6.71
C ASN A 320 3.23 -18.35 -7.18
N HIS A 321 4.37 -19.03 -7.07
CA HIS A 321 5.63 -18.55 -7.63
C HIS A 321 5.57 -18.43 -9.16
N ARG A 322 4.97 -19.41 -9.85
CA ARG A 322 4.77 -19.36 -11.30
C ARG A 322 3.86 -18.19 -11.72
N ARG A 323 2.81 -17.91 -10.97
CA ARG A 323 1.90 -16.76 -11.21
C ARG A 323 2.59 -15.41 -11.03
N ASN A 324 3.61 -15.35 -10.18
CA ASN A 324 4.37 -14.14 -9.89
C ASN A 324 5.76 -14.08 -10.56
N ASP A 325 6.00 -14.91 -11.58
CA ASP A 325 7.28 -15.00 -12.30
C ASP A 325 8.52 -15.23 -11.39
N VAL A 326 8.31 -15.87 -10.23
CA VAL A 326 9.37 -16.16 -9.27
C VAL A 326 10.12 -17.42 -9.72
N LYS A 327 11.38 -17.24 -10.10
CA LYS A 327 12.30 -18.35 -10.33
C LYS A 327 12.79 -18.89 -8.99
N SER A 328 12.05 -19.85 -8.46
CA SER A 328 12.31 -20.45 -7.15
C SER A 328 12.73 -21.90 -7.23
N HIS A 329 13.47 -22.35 -6.23
CA HIS A 329 13.72 -23.75 -5.94
C HIS A 329 12.94 -24.11 -4.67
N VAL A 330 11.83 -24.85 -4.82
CA VAL A 330 10.95 -25.24 -3.70
C VAL A 330 11.34 -26.64 -3.22
N ILE A 331 11.77 -26.76 -1.97
CA ILE A 331 12.24 -27.99 -1.33
C ILE A 331 11.17 -28.46 -0.35
N ASN A 332 10.69 -29.69 -0.54
CA ASN A 332 9.83 -30.32 0.46
C ASN A 332 10.68 -31.05 1.50
N ALA A 333 10.97 -30.39 2.62
CA ALA A 333 11.77 -30.99 3.67
C ALA A 333 11.55 -30.31 5.02
N VAL A 334 11.85 -31.05 6.09
CA VAL A 334 12.08 -30.47 7.41
C VAL A 334 13.54 -30.02 7.47
N ALA A 335 13.76 -28.73 7.65
CA ALA A 335 15.10 -28.18 7.86
C ALA A 335 15.55 -28.39 9.30
N LEU A 336 16.71 -29.00 9.49
CA LEU A 336 17.33 -29.28 10.80
C LEU A 336 18.78 -28.77 10.81
N SER A 337 19.23 -28.22 11.93
CA SER A 337 20.66 -28.05 12.19
C SER A 337 21.34 -29.41 12.26
N ASP A 338 22.57 -29.52 11.78
CA ASP A 338 23.37 -30.77 11.79
C ASP A 338 23.48 -31.45 13.17
N ASP A 339 23.40 -30.69 14.25
CA ASP A 339 23.47 -31.20 15.63
C ASP A 339 22.11 -31.42 16.30
N ALA A 340 21.00 -31.25 15.57
CA ALA A 340 19.66 -31.45 16.10
C ALA A 340 19.44 -32.91 16.54
N GLU A 341 18.96 -33.13 17.76
CA GLU A 341 18.63 -34.47 18.26
C GLU A 341 17.55 -35.17 17.39
N LEU A 342 16.77 -34.38 16.64
CA LEU A 342 15.77 -34.85 15.69
C LEU A 342 16.34 -35.74 14.57
N TRP A 343 17.64 -35.64 14.25
CA TRP A 343 18.29 -36.57 13.31
C TRP A 343 18.18 -38.03 13.75
N GLN A 344 18.02 -38.31 15.04
CA GLN A 344 17.82 -39.67 15.55
C GLN A 344 16.45 -40.26 15.18
N LYS A 345 15.49 -39.41 14.78
CA LYS A 345 14.15 -39.81 14.32
C LYS A 345 14.07 -39.93 12.79
N VAL A 346 15.15 -39.56 12.09
CA VAL A 346 15.24 -39.71 10.64
C VAL A 346 15.50 -41.17 10.31
N ASP A 347 14.70 -41.72 9.40
CA ASP A 347 14.79 -43.11 9.00
C ASP A 347 15.93 -43.35 7.99
N GLN A 348 16.10 -44.60 7.57
CA GLN A 348 17.13 -45.00 6.60
C GLN A 348 16.98 -44.37 5.21
N ASN A 349 15.81 -43.82 4.88
CA ASN A 349 15.54 -43.11 3.62
C ASN A 349 15.79 -41.60 3.74
N GLY A 350 16.18 -41.12 4.92
CA GLY A 350 16.39 -39.71 5.16
C GLY A 350 15.10 -38.95 5.49
N GLU A 351 14.03 -39.64 5.88
CA GLU A 351 12.74 -39.01 6.16
C GLU A 351 12.39 -39.00 7.65
N ILE A 352 11.63 -37.99 8.09
CA ILE A 352 11.15 -37.81 9.46
C ILE A 352 9.62 -37.70 9.49
N PRO A 353 8.93 -38.23 10.53
CA PRO A 353 7.51 -38.00 10.72
C PRO A 353 7.19 -36.52 10.95
N PHE A 354 6.22 -36.00 10.20
CA PHE A 354 5.71 -34.63 10.29
C PHE A 354 4.20 -34.64 10.53
N TYR A 355 3.74 -33.87 11.51
CA TYR A 355 2.36 -33.87 11.96
C TYR A 355 1.62 -32.64 11.42
N VAL A 356 0.61 -32.87 10.58
CA VAL A 356 -0.23 -31.83 9.98
C VAL A 356 -1.53 -31.67 10.79
N THR A 357 -1.89 -30.44 11.18
CA THR A 357 -3.12 -30.11 11.94
C THR A 357 -4.22 -29.47 11.04
N GLU A 358 -5.43 -29.26 11.57
CA GLU A 358 -6.60 -28.68 10.83
C GLU A 358 -6.35 -27.29 10.24
N ASN A 359 -5.45 -26.52 10.83
CA ASN A 359 -4.98 -25.25 10.29
C ASN A 359 -3.57 -25.45 9.77
N PHE A 360 -3.28 -25.10 8.51
CA PHE A 360 -1.93 -25.24 7.96
C PHE A 360 -0.85 -24.47 8.75
N TRP A 361 -1.29 -23.48 9.54
CA TRP A 361 -0.49 -22.66 10.45
C TRP A 361 0.03 -23.43 11.68
N GLY A 362 -0.53 -24.60 11.99
CA GLY A 362 -0.20 -25.35 13.20
C GLY A 362 0.55 -26.66 12.95
N ALA A 363 1.17 -26.83 11.79
CA ALA A 363 1.95 -28.04 11.51
C ALA A 363 3.23 -28.03 12.36
N SER A 364 3.53 -29.13 13.06
CA SER A 364 4.56 -29.16 14.10
C SER A 364 5.32 -30.48 14.12
N LEU A 365 6.57 -30.44 14.56
CA LEU A 365 7.42 -31.62 14.79
C LEU A 365 7.06 -32.36 16.09
N VAL A 366 6.14 -31.81 16.89
CA VAL A 366 5.64 -32.38 18.14
C VAL A 366 4.23 -32.90 17.93
N ALA A 367 3.96 -34.15 18.33
CA ALA A 367 2.62 -34.72 18.28
C ALA A 367 1.68 -33.90 19.18
N GLN A 368 0.69 -33.21 18.58
CA GLN A 368 -0.38 -32.50 19.28
C GLN A 368 -1.67 -33.34 19.24
N GLU A 369 -2.54 -33.20 20.25
CA GLU A 369 -3.82 -33.95 20.35
C GLU A 369 -4.78 -33.73 19.15
N ASN A 370 -4.49 -32.73 18.30
CA ASN A 370 -5.30 -32.31 17.15
C ASN A 370 -4.64 -32.61 15.78
N ALA A 371 -3.62 -33.47 15.74
CA ALA A 371 -2.98 -33.88 14.48
C ALA A 371 -3.91 -34.79 13.66
N ILE A 372 -4.19 -34.43 12.40
CA ILE A 372 -5.11 -35.18 11.53
C ILE A 372 -4.36 -36.18 10.66
N GLU A 373 -3.12 -35.85 10.26
CA GLU A 373 -2.35 -36.63 9.31
C GLU A 373 -0.87 -36.62 9.67
N VAL A 374 -0.27 -37.81 9.69
CA VAL A 374 1.17 -38.00 9.85
C VAL A 374 1.71 -38.36 8.48
N THR A 375 2.63 -37.54 7.96
CA THR A 375 3.31 -37.82 6.70
C THR A 375 4.82 -37.87 6.92
N SER A 376 5.50 -38.66 6.11
CA SER A 376 6.97 -38.77 6.16
C SER A 376 7.54 -37.77 5.16
N VAL A 377 8.48 -36.95 5.58
CA VAL A 377 9.08 -35.88 4.76
C VAL A 377 10.59 -35.94 4.88
N PRO A 378 11.36 -35.70 3.81
CA PRO A 378 12.81 -35.63 3.90
C PRO A 378 13.28 -34.64 4.97
N ALA A 379 14.35 -34.98 5.68
CA ALA A 379 15.10 -34.04 6.51
C ALA A 379 16.28 -33.46 5.71
N ILE A 380 16.53 -32.16 5.85
CA ILE A 380 17.64 -31.48 5.18
C ILE A 380 18.46 -30.65 6.16
N SER A 381 19.78 -30.64 5.96
CA SER A 381 20.71 -29.84 6.74
C SER A 381 20.61 -28.36 6.39
N VAL A 382 20.43 -27.52 7.40
CA VAL A 382 20.43 -26.06 7.25
C VAL A 382 21.82 -25.56 6.88
N GLU A 383 22.87 -26.12 7.49
CA GLU A 383 24.27 -25.83 7.16
C GLU A 383 24.56 -26.11 5.69
N GLN A 384 24.09 -27.24 5.16
CA GLN A 384 24.25 -27.58 3.76
C GLN A 384 23.51 -26.59 2.84
N LEU A 385 22.27 -26.23 3.16
CA LEU A 385 21.51 -25.25 2.40
C LEU A 385 22.21 -23.89 2.35
N ILE A 386 22.72 -23.42 3.47
CA ILE A 386 23.44 -22.14 3.54
C ILE A 386 24.76 -22.22 2.78
N ALA A 387 25.49 -23.33 2.91
CA ALA A 387 26.74 -23.54 2.17
C ALA A 387 26.51 -23.57 0.65
N GLU A 388 25.46 -24.25 0.19
CA GLU A 388 25.12 -24.42 -1.23
C GLU A 388 24.59 -23.12 -1.87
N TYR A 389 23.64 -22.46 -1.21
CA TYR A 389 22.92 -21.33 -1.79
C TYR A 389 23.47 -19.96 -1.37
N GLN A 390 24.37 -19.91 -0.38
CA GLN A 390 25.05 -18.71 0.10
C GLN A 390 24.10 -17.51 0.30
N PRO A 391 22.97 -17.67 1.01
CA PRO A 391 21.94 -16.63 1.09
C PRO A 391 22.49 -15.33 1.67
N THR A 392 21.94 -14.21 1.19
CA THR A 392 22.19 -12.86 1.73
C THR A 392 21.02 -12.38 2.60
N LEU A 393 19.83 -12.93 2.39
CA LEU A 393 18.63 -12.72 3.20
C LEU A 393 18.04 -14.08 3.58
N ILE A 394 17.83 -14.28 4.87
CA ILE A 394 17.07 -15.41 5.39
C ILE A 394 15.76 -14.90 6.01
N VAL A 395 14.64 -15.50 5.63
CA VAL A 395 13.34 -15.30 6.30
C VAL A 395 12.94 -16.62 6.93
N CYS A 396 12.64 -16.60 8.22
CA CYS A 396 12.31 -17.79 8.98
C CYS A 396 10.96 -17.59 9.67
N ASP A 397 9.96 -18.33 9.20
CA ASP A 397 8.61 -18.41 9.74
C ASP A 397 8.29 -19.89 10.03
N ILE A 398 8.94 -20.45 11.06
CA ILE A 398 8.75 -21.84 11.47
C ILE A 398 8.26 -21.88 12.91
N GLU A 399 7.08 -22.44 13.15
CA GLU A 399 6.51 -22.48 14.50
C GLU A 399 7.22 -23.53 15.39
N GLY A 400 8.12 -23.08 16.27
CA GLY A 400 8.71 -23.91 17.34
C GLY A 400 9.94 -24.75 16.98
N GLY A 401 10.54 -24.52 15.80
CA GLY A 401 11.81 -25.13 15.35
C GLY A 401 12.99 -24.14 15.29
N GLU A 402 12.77 -22.88 15.60
CA GLU A 402 13.69 -21.75 15.39
C GLU A 402 14.92 -21.79 16.32
N ILE A 403 14.78 -22.37 17.50
CA ILE A 403 15.76 -22.29 18.60
C ILE A 403 17.11 -22.90 18.21
N ASP A 404 17.09 -23.97 17.42
CA ASP A 404 18.28 -24.76 17.07
C ASP A 404 18.63 -24.68 15.59
N LEU A 405 17.79 -24.05 14.75
CA LEU A 405 17.91 -24.06 13.28
C LEU A 405 19.27 -23.54 12.76
N LEU A 406 19.87 -22.56 13.45
CA LEU A 406 21.07 -21.85 12.98
C LEU A 406 22.29 -21.97 13.91
N ASP A 407 22.28 -22.84 14.93
CA ASP A 407 23.28 -22.81 16.02
C ASP A 407 24.74 -22.98 15.49
N ARG A 408 24.94 -23.69 14.38
CA ARG A 408 26.27 -23.93 13.78
C ARG A 408 26.41 -23.46 12.33
N ALA A 409 25.38 -22.84 11.77
CA ALA A 409 25.42 -22.34 10.41
C ALA A 409 26.49 -21.26 10.21
N ASP A 410 27.30 -21.39 9.15
CA ASP A 410 28.15 -20.29 8.69
C ASP A 410 27.29 -19.23 8.00
N LEU A 411 26.93 -18.20 8.76
CA LEU A 411 26.09 -17.10 8.26
C LEU A 411 26.90 -15.98 7.63
N SER A 412 28.20 -16.15 7.33
CA SER A 412 29.08 -15.07 6.84
C SER A 412 28.56 -14.35 5.59
N SER A 413 27.86 -15.05 4.70
CA SER A 413 27.22 -14.46 3.51
C SER A 413 25.97 -13.63 3.81
N VAL A 414 25.35 -13.86 4.97
CA VAL A 414 24.02 -13.36 5.31
C VAL A 414 24.10 -11.92 5.81
N ARG A 415 23.36 -11.00 5.18
CA ARG A 415 23.27 -9.59 5.56
C ARG A 415 22.13 -9.33 6.53
N HIS A 416 20.97 -9.94 6.28
CA HIS A 416 19.81 -9.85 7.16
C HIS A 416 19.18 -11.21 7.42
N ILE A 417 18.68 -11.38 8.65
CA ILE A 417 17.79 -12.48 9.00
C ILE A 417 16.54 -11.92 9.67
N SER A 418 15.37 -12.35 9.20
CA SER A 418 14.07 -12.03 9.79
C SER A 418 13.48 -13.27 10.45
N PHE A 419 13.05 -13.14 11.70
CA PHE A 419 12.36 -14.19 12.47
C PHE A 419 11.02 -13.68 12.96
N GLU A 420 9.96 -14.48 12.82
CA GLU A 420 8.79 -14.34 13.68
C GLU A 420 9.02 -15.11 14.98
N VAL A 421 8.91 -14.45 16.14
CA VAL A 421 9.14 -15.06 17.46
C VAL A 421 7.84 -15.21 18.25
N HIS A 422 7.38 -16.46 18.39
CA HIS A 422 6.24 -16.80 19.21
C HIS A 422 6.65 -17.11 20.66
N LYS A 423 6.60 -16.10 21.54
CA LYS A 423 6.94 -16.25 22.97
C LYS A 423 6.21 -17.42 23.66
N SER A 424 4.99 -17.74 23.23
CA SER A 424 4.19 -18.87 23.74
C SER A 424 4.79 -20.23 23.41
N VAL A 425 5.60 -20.33 22.36
CA VAL A 425 6.19 -21.57 21.85
C VAL A 425 7.63 -21.72 22.34
N ILE A 426 8.48 -20.72 22.11
CA ILE A 426 9.93 -20.81 22.37
C ILE A 426 10.37 -20.24 23.74
N GLY A 427 9.52 -19.44 24.40
CA GLY A 427 9.82 -18.79 25.67
C GLY A 427 11.00 -17.81 25.62
N LEU A 428 11.28 -17.14 26.75
CA LEU A 428 12.38 -16.14 26.81
C LEU A 428 13.77 -16.77 26.68
N LYS A 429 13.94 -18.03 27.10
CA LYS A 429 15.22 -18.75 26.99
C LYS A 429 15.53 -19.11 25.53
N GLY A 430 14.55 -19.55 24.76
CA GLY A 430 14.70 -19.83 23.33
C GLY A 430 15.07 -18.57 22.54
N ILE A 431 14.35 -17.46 22.79
CA ILE A 431 14.67 -16.15 22.18
C ILE A 431 16.10 -15.71 22.50
N SER A 432 16.53 -15.85 23.77
CA SER A 432 17.90 -15.51 24.17
C SER A 432 18.94 -16.36 23.43
N LYS A 433 18.67 -17.65 23.22
CA LYS A 433 19.59 -18.56 22.48
C LYS A 433 19.73 -18.11 21.03
N ILE A 434 18.63 -17.80 20.34
CA ILE A 434 18.63 -17.30 18.96
C ILE A 434 19.47 -16.02 18.85
N ILE A 435 19.25 -15.05 19.75
CA ILE A 435 20.04 -13.81 19.80
C ILE A 435 21.54 -14.11 19.96
N ASP A 436 21.90 -15.03 20.85
CA ASP A 436 23.30 -15.39 21.09
C ASP A 436 23.97 -16.11 19.91
N VAL A 437 23.22 -16.93 19.17
CA VAL A 437 23.69 -17.55 17.92
C VAL A 437 24.00 -16.49 16.88
N LEU A 438 23.02 -15.63 16.58
CA LEU A 438 23.14 -14.60 15.55
C LEU A 438 24.25 -13.60 15.87
N ARG A 439 24.35 -13.18 17.14
CA ARG A 439 25.41 -12.29 17.62
C ARG A 439 26.80 -12.89 17.44
N ARG A 440 26.98 -14.20 17.70
CA ARG A 440 28.25 -14.90 17.46
C ARG A 440 28.62 -14.92 15.98
N SER A 441 27.63 -14.94 15.09
CA SER A 441 27.81 -14.91 13.63
C SER A 441 27.91 -13.49 13.03
N GLY A 442 28.00 -12.45 13.87
CA GLY A 442 28.15 -11.05 13.45
C GLY A 442 26.86 -10.37 13.00
N LEU A 443 25.70 -10.95 13.31
CA LEU A 443 24.37 -10.39 13.07
C LEU A 443 23.82 -9.82 14.38
N PHE A 444 23.45 -8.55 14.38
CA PHE A 444 22.98 -7.82 15.55
C PHE A 444 21.51 -7.48 15.41
N TYR A 445 20.77 -7.51 16.52
CA TYR A 445 19.39 -7.06 16.54
C TYR A 445 19.28 -5.64 16.00
N ASP A 446 18.42 -5.45 15.00
CA ASP A 446 18.23 -4.18 14.31
C ASP A 446 16.86 -3.59 14.68
N PRO A 447 16.81 -2.61 15.60
CA PRO A 447 15.56 -2.00 16.02
C PRO A 447 14.91 -1.15 14.92
N ASP A 448 15.68 -0.69 13.94
CA ASP A 448 15.10 0.08 12.84
C ASP A 448 14.25 -0.82 11.96
N PHE A 449 14.64 -2.08 11.77
CA PHE A 449 13.92 -3.03 10.91
C PHE A 449 12.96 -3.96 11.64
N SER A 450 13.07 -4.11 12.97
CA SER A 450 12.20 -4.98 13.78
C SER A 450 10.88 -4.32 14.18
N MET A 451 9.80 -5.11 14.25
CA MET A 451 8.49 -4.63 14.73
C MET A 451 7.62 -5.79 15.26
N GLY A 452 7.14 -5.65 16.49
CA GLY A 452 6.23 -6.62 17.09
C GLY A 452 6.90 -7.96 17.34
N GLN A 453 6.30 -9.04 16.83
CA GLN A 453 6.84 -10.39 16.92
C GLN A 453 7.87 -10.70 15.84
N VAL A 454 8.00 -9.85 14.82
CA VAL A 454 9.02 -10.01 13.80
C VAL A 454 10.26 -9.22 14.19
N ILE A 455 11.36 -9.94 14.38
CA ILE A 455 12.65 -9.38 14.73
C ILE A 455 13.63 -9.57 13.57
N VAL A 456 14.36 -8.51 13.26
CA VAL A 456 15.33 -8.49 12.18
C VAL A 456 16.72 -8.32 12.79
N PHE A 457 17.67 -9.12 12.31
CA PHE A 457 19.08 -8.99 12.62
C PHE A 457 19.84 -8.56 11.38
N SER A 458 20.78 -7.65 11.56
CA SER A 458 21.56 -7.03 10.50
C SER A 458 23.04 -7.26 10.75
N ARG A 459 23.80 -7.49 9.68
CA ARG A 459 25.26 -7.58 9.77
C ARG A 459 25.83 -6.19 10.08
N GLY A 460 26.64 -6.14 11.15
CA GLY A 460 27.32 -4.92 11.61
C GLY A 460 28.59 -4.56 10.86
#